data_AF-A0ABD2P3G8-F1
#
_entry.id   AF-A0ABD2P3G8-F1
#
_cell.length_a   1.000
_cell.length_b   1.000
_cell.length_c   1.000
_cell.angle_alpha   90.00
_cell.angle_beta   90.00
_cell.angle_gamma   90.00
#
_symmetry.space_group_name_H-M   'P 1'
#
loop_
_entity.id
_entity.type
_entity.pdbx_description
1 polymer ?
#
loop_
_entity_poly.entity_id
_entity_poly.type
_entity_poly.pdbx_seq_one_letter_code
_entity_poly.pdbx_strand_id
1 'polypeptide(L)'
;MNVATSVIFLISHFAVILCQHEEEDTIGDDEESVTQKQVSTVASIDEKSYLSDMEIMKIYMTSANSLKLFWGVTPEDIKMNKTYGLFYDIDNKENLTEPKTVTLDPCIEVLNLEYCKKYFFAVAPLNNEKGKGINPNSSNVRSIITYMDPLAPPINLHVDFAPGRTPCLLIKWTASCRNLPNPLGYKIRLIENSQPEPNTNTLRTLLSTKFEQACTVPVHYGRIYEISVSNDIPGASFSQIVKLKIPDFIQPYDVRLAVNDSTGAFLLYWKEPYVPLCNGQYFYEVFVFDDKYVTPNTSYIVLRVNRPGIIYKGNRTDYTFGVDLVCCDYSRKSRLSELVHGSVDGQIEHIDGTEQSQIQ
;
A
#
# COMPACT_ATOMS: atom_id res chain seq x y z
N MET A 1 -31.35 -20.73 -25.57
CA MET A 1 -31.48 -19.28 -25.29
C MET A 1 -30.15 -18.83 -24.71
N ASN A 2 -29.30 -18.26 -25.57
CA ASN A 2 -27.98 -17.76 -25.23
C ASN A 2 -28.10 -16.27 -24.91
N VAL A 3 -27.55 -15.81 -23.80
CA VAL A 3 -27.32 -14.38 -23.55
C VAL A 3 -25.83 -14.22 -23.30
N ALA A 4 -25.20 -13.49 -24.24
CA ALA A 4 -23.79 -13.20 -24.27
C ALA A 4 -23.45 -12.06 -23.28
N THR A 5 -22.40 -12.27 -22.50
CA THR A 5 -21.82 -11.29 -21.58
C THR A 5 -20.88 -10.37 -22.36
N SER A 6 -21.23 -9.09 -22.46
CA SER A 6 -20.38 -8.06 -23.06
C SER A 6 -19.46 -7.48 -21.98
N VAL A 7 -18.15 -7.55 -22.23
CA VAL A 7 -17.09 -7.01 -21.37
C VAL A 7 -16.81 -5.57 -21.81
N ILE A 8 -17.11 -4.60 -20.94
CA ILE A 8 -16.76 -3.19 -21.15
C ILE A 8 -15.37 -2.95 -20.56
N PHE A 9 -14.38 -2.68 -21.42
CA PHE A 9 -13.09 -2.12 -21.03
C PHE A 9 -13.24 -0.61 -20.79
N LEU A 10 -12.96 -0.15 -19.57
CA LEU A 10 -12.77 1.27 -19.27
C LEU A 10 -11.33 1.66 -19.63
N ILE A 11 -11.17 2.32 -20.77
CA ILE A 11 -9.92 2.97 -21.17
C ILE A 11 -9.85 4.31 -20.43
N SER A 12 -8.91 4.43 -19.50
CA SER A 12 -8.50 5.67 -18.84
C SER A 12 -8.02 6.68 -19.90
N HIS A 13 -8.86 7.65 -20.21
CA HIS A 13 -8.48 8.78 -21.05
C HIS A 13 -7.69 9.80 -20.21
N PHE A 14 -6.41 9.95 -20.51
CA PHE A 14 -5.67 11.16 -20.15
C PHE A 14 -6.20 12.30 -21.02
N ALA A 15 -6.99 13.18 -20.42
CA ALA A 15 -7.34 14.46 -21.04
C ALA A 15 -6.23 15.47 -20.72
N VAL A 16 -5.38 15.77 -21.70
CA VAL A 16 -4.52 16.96 -21.67
C VAL A 16 -5.38 18.12 -22.13
N ILE A 17 -5.77 18.99 -21.19
CA ILE A 17 -6.50 20.22 -21.50
C ILE A 17 -5.47 21.29 -21.87
N LEU A 18 -5.45 21.71 -23.14
CA LEU A 18 -4.60 22.82 -23.62
C LEU A 18 -4.95 24.12 -22.87
N CYS A 19 -3.93 24.81 -22.35
CA CYS A 19 -4.03 26.17 -21.84
C CYS A 19 -4.39 27.12 -23.02
N GLN A 20 -5.61 27.70 -23.02
CA GLN A 20 -5.94 28.80 -23.92
C GLN A 20 -5.27 30.09 -23.42
N HIS A 21 -4.65 30.81 -24.35
CA HIS A 21 -4.06 32.13 -24.13
C HIS A 21 -5.19 33.17 -24.15
N GLU A 22 -5.41 33.88 -23.04
CA GLU A 22 -6.19 35.13 -23.07
C GLU A 22 -5.30 36.22 -23.68
N GLU A 23 -5.73 36.78 -24.81
CA GLU A 23 -5.17 38.01 -25.40
C GLU A 23 -5.92 39.21 -24.83
N GLU A 24 -5.19 40.15 -24.22
CA GLU A 24 -5.69 41.49 -23.90
C GLU A 24 -5.43 42.40 -25.10
N ASP A 25 -6.52 42.89 -25.71
CA ASP A 25 -6.50 43.94 -26.73
C ASP A 25 -5.98 45.26 -26.15
N THR A 26 -4.97 45.85 -26.80
CA THR A 26 -4.66 47.27 -26.66
C THR A 26 -4.53 47.93 -28.02
N ILE A 27 -5.37 48.96 -28.20
CA ILE A 27 -5.37 49.92 -29.31
C ILE A 27 -4.39 51.05 -28.98
N GLY A 28 -3.60 51.46 -29.96
CA GLY A 28 -2.79 52.68 -29.89
C GLY A 28 -1.99 52.90 -31.17
N ASP A 29 -2.46 53.84 -31.99
CA ASP A 29 -1.88 54.30 -33.24
C ASP A 29 -0.58 55.11 -33.02
N ASP A 30 0.34 55.04 -34.01
CA ASP A 30 0.85 56.16 -34.82
C ASP A 30 2.31 56.00 -35.28
N GLU A 31 2.53 56.54 -36.48
CA GLU A 31 3.68 56.50 -37.39
C GLU A 31 5.02 56.98 -36.79
N GLU A 32 6.16 56.49 -37.31
CA GLU A 32 7.04 57.27 -38.22
C GLU A 32 8.30 56.46 -38.63
N SER A 33 8.69 56.61 -39.90
CA SER A 33 9.83 55.96 -40.55
C SER A 33 11.14 56.74 -40.39
N VAL A 34 12.29 56.08 -40.15
CA VAL A 34 13.60 56.45 -40.75
C VAL A 34 14.52 55.22 -40.80
N THR A 35 15.12 54.98 -41.96
CA THR A 35 16.12 53.93 -42.21
C THR A 35 17.55 54.48 -42.12
N GLN A 36 18.45 53.60 -41.65
CA GLN A 36 19.89 53.46 -41.96
C GLN A 36 20.94 53.75 -40.86
N LYS A 37 21.44 52.63 -40.31
CA LYS A 37 22.80 52.08 -40.52
C LYS A 37 23.89 52.53 -39.54
N GLN A 38 24.21 51.64 -38.60
CA GLN A 38 25.60 51.44 -38.19
C GLN A 38 25.88 50.00 -37.74
N VAL A 39 26.97 49.48 -38.30
CA VAL A 39 27.63 48.21 -38.03
C VAL A 39 28.18 48.20 -36.61
N SER A 40 28.08 47.08 -35.88
CA SER A 40 29.14 46.56 -34.99
C SER A 40 28.78 45.21 -34.36
N THR A 41 29.65 44.24 -34.65
CA THR A 41 30.21 43.24 -33.72
C THR A 41 29.27 42.23 -33.08
N VAL A 42 29.24 41.04 -33.68
CA VAL A 42 28.79 39.78 -33.08
C VAL A 42 29.64 39.50 -31.85
N ALA A 43 29.10 39.78 -30.66
CA ALA A 43 29.54 39.13 -29.45
C ALA A 43 28.85 37.77 -29.40
N SER A 44 29.63 36.69 -29.42
CA SER A 44 29.16 35.35 -29.08
C SER A 44 28.69 35.37 -27.63
N ILE A 45 27.39 35.55 -27.45
CA ILE A 45 26.72 35.36 -26.18
C ILE A 45 26.85 33.86 -25.84
N ASP A 46 27.45 33.57 -24.69
CA ASP A 46 27.51 32.21 -24.14
C ASP A 46 26.06 31.68 -23.96
N GLU A 47 25.58 30.88 -24.90
CA GLU A 47 24.27 30.18 -24.85
C GLU A 47 24.06 29.36 -23.57
N LYS A 48 25.15 29.08 -22.82
CA LYS A 48 25.09 28.35 -21.55
C LYS A 48 24.53 29.17 -20.38
N SER A 49 24.48 30.50 -20.46
CA SER A 49 24.06 31.34 -19.32
C SER A 49 22.56 31.59 -19.25
N TYR A 50 21.80 31.40 -20.34
CA TYR A 50 20.36 31.72 -20.39
C TYR A 50 19.46 30.50 -20.15
N LEU A 51 20.03 29.29 -20.19
CA LEU A 51 19.28 28.05 -19.97
C LEU A 51 19.01 27.76 -18.48
N SER A 52 19.57 28.55 -17.56
CA SER A 52 19.47 28.35 -16.10
C SER A 52 18.35 29.14 -15.42
N ASP A 53 17.66 30.04 -16.13
CA ASP A 53 16.86 31.11 -15.50
C ASP A 53 15.36 30.86 -15.50
N MET A 54 14.92 29.63 -15.81
CA MET A 54 13.51 29.27 -15.73
C MET A 54 13.03 29.29 -14.28
N GLU A 55 12.03 30.11 -14.01
CA GLU A 55 11.47 30.32 -12.67
C GLU A 55 9.95 30.08 -12.66
N ILE A 56 9.48 29.38 -11.62
CA ILE A 56 8.04 29.27 -11.33
C ILE A 56 7.55 30.65 -10.89
N MET A 57 6.76 31.29 -11.74
CA MET A 57 6.20 32.62 -11.49
C MET A 57 4.96 32.55 -10.61
N LYS A 58 4.09 31.56 -10.84
CA LYS A 58 2.79 31.46 -10.16
C LYS A 58 2.43 30.01 -9.87
N ILE A 59 1.80 29.80 -8.71
CA ILE A 59 1.22 28.52 -8.29
C ILE A 59 -0.20 28.78 -7.82
N TYR A 60 -1.16 28.08 -8.41
CA TYR A 60 -2.57 28.18 -8.05
C TYR A 60 -3.06 26.81 -7.57
N MET A 61 -3.63 26.73 -6.37
CA MET A 61 -4.31 25.51 -5.94
C MET A 61 -5.63 25.40 -6.69
N THR A 62 -5.82 24.32 -7.45
CA THR A 62 -7.07 24.03 -8.17
C THR A 62 -8.02 23.18 -7.31
N SER A 63 -7.47 22.40 -6.38
CA SER A 63 -8.20 21.71 -5.32
C SER A 63 -7.36 21.68 -4.02
N ALA A 64 -7.78 20.94 -3.00
CA ALA A 64 -6.96 20.77 -1.79
C ALA A 64 -5.66 19.99 -2.05
N ASN A 65 -5.61 19.17 -3.10
CA ASN A 65 -4.47 18.33 -3.46
C ASN A 65 -4.07 18.40 -4.95
N SER A 66 -4.51 19.43 -5.65
CA SER A 66 -4.14 19.69 -7.03
C SER A 66 -3.76 21.14 -7.18
N LEU A 67 -2.82 21.41 -8.08
CA LEU A 67 -2.35 22.76 -8.34
C LEU A 67 -1.93 22.92 -9.80
N LYS A 68 -1.99 24.16 -10.26
CA LYS A 68 -1.52 24.58 -11.56
C LYS A 68 -0.32 25.49 -11.41
N LEU A 69 0.77 25.13 -12.07
CA LEU A 69 2.04 25.83 -12.08
C LEU A 69 2.16 26.62 -13.38
N PHE A 70 2.74 27.81 -13.29
CA PHE A 70 3.10 28.65 -14.42
C PHE A 70 4.53 29.13 -14.24
N TRP A 71 5.33 29.06 -15.30
CA TRP A 71 6.71 29.51 -15.29
C TRP A 71 7.00 30.48 -16.43
N GLY A 72 8.00 31.33 -16.21
CA GLY A 72 8.40 32.34 -17.17
C GLY A 72 9.14 31.71 -18.33
N VAL A 73 8.75 32.11 -19.54
CA VAL A 73 9.42 31.77 -20.79
C VAL A 73 9.84 33.10 -21.40
N THR A 74 11.14 33.29 -21.70
CA THR A 74 11.56 34.54 -22.34
C THR A 74 10.95 34.62 -23.75
N PRO A 75 10.74 35.83 -24.33
CA PRO A 75 10.19 35.95 -25.68
C PRO A 75 11.00 35.19 -26.75
N GLU A 76 12.30 35.00 -26.52
CA GLU A 76 13.18 34.20 -27.36
C GLU A 76 12.92 32.69 -27.19
N ASP A 77 12.61 32.25 -25.98
CA ASP A 77 12.25 30.86 -25.68
C ASP A 77 10.92 30.44 -26.30
N ILE A 78 9.95 31.35 -26.47
CA ILE A 78 8.66 31.07 -27.12
C ILE A 78 8.86 30.60 -28.57
N LYS A 79 9.91 31.09 -29.24
CA LYS A 79 10.23 30.73 -30.64
C LYS A 79 10.92 29.37 -30.76
N MET A 80 11.45 28.84 -29.66
CA MET A 80 12.08 27.52 -29.62
C MET A 80 11.08 26.52 -29.06
N ASN A 81 10.79 25.44 -29.79
CA ASN A 81 9.92 24.36 -29.32
C ASN A 81 10.62 23.57 -28.18
N LYS A 82 10.73 24.20 -27.00
CA LYS A 82 11.42 23.67 -25.82
C LYS A 82 10.49 22.73 -25.06
N THR A 83 11.09 21.66 -24.57
CA THR A 83 10.43 20.73 -23.66
C THR A 83 10.87 21.05 -22.23
N TYR A 84 9.91 21.09 -21.32
CA TYR A 84 10.10 21.41 -19.91
C TYR A 84 9.93 20.16 -19.05
N GLY A 85 10.82 20.00 -18.07
CA GLY A 85 10.73 19.01 -17.02
C GLY A 85 10.24 19.66 -15.73
N LEU A 86 9.15 19.14 -15.17
CA LEU A 86 8.70 19.46 -13.83
C LEU A 86 9.30 18.47 -12.83
N PHE A 87 9.99 18.99 -11.83
CA PHE A 87 10.60 18.25 -10.73
C PHE A 87 9.82 18.56 -9.46
N TYR A 88 9.39 17.54 -8.73
CA TYR A 88 8.85 17.74 -7.40
C TYR A 88 9.08 16.54 -6.49
N ASP A 89 9.18 16.84 -5.19
CA ASP A 89 9.24 15.84 -4.13
C ASP A 89 8.61 16.38 -2.84
N ILE A 90 8.27 15.46 -1.94
CA ILE A 90 7.69 15.72 -0.62
C ILE A 90 8.83 15.88 0.40
N ASP A 91 8.74 16.91 1.23
CA ASP A 91 9.58 17.13 2.42
C ASP A 91 11.10 17.28 2.20
N ASN A 92 11.63 17.03 0.98
CA ASN A 92 13.05 17.18 0.66
C ASN A 92 13.31 17.90 -0.68
N LYS A 93 13.98 19.05 -0.61
CA LYS A 93 14.42 19.82 -1.78
C LYS A 93 15.60 19.17 -2.53
N GLU A 94 16.39 18.32 -1.88
CA GLU A 94 17.60 17.73 -2.44
C GLU A 94 17.33 16.54 -3.38
N ASN A 95 16.11 16.00 -3.34
CA ASN A 95 15.71 14.85 -4.16
C ASN A 95 15.16 15.22 -5.56
N LEU A 96 15.31 16.47 -5.99
CA LEU A 96 14.84 16.94 -7.29
C LEU A 96 15.81 16.53 -8.42
N THR A 97 16.02 15.23 -8.59
CA THR A 97 17.03 14.66 -9.51
C THR A 97 16.47 14.32 -10.89
N GLU A 98 15.20 13.93 -10.97
CA GLU A 98 14.55 13.50 -12.23
C GLU A 98 13.20 14.19 -12.41
N PRO A 99 12.86 14.57 -13.66
CA PRO A 99 11.57 15.20 -13.93
C PRO A 99 10.46 14.16 -13.75
N LYS A 100 9.47 14.50 -12.91
CA LYS A 100 8.26 13.68 -12.68
C LYS A 100 7.27 13.81 -13.84
N THR A 101 7.31 14.95 -14.54
CA THR A 101 6.42 15.21 -15.67
C THR A 101 7.13 16.04 -16.70
N VAL A 102 6.81 15.81 -17.97
CA VAL A 102 7.42 16.47 -19.12
C VAL A 102 6.31 17.11 -19.96
N THR A 103 6.47 18.36 -20.36
CA THR A 103 5.48 19.11 -21.13
C THR A 103 6.14 20.10 -22.11
N LEU A 104 5.42 20.49 -23.16
CA LEU A 104 5.81 21.59 -24.06
C LEU A 104 5.19 22.93 -23.62
N ASP A 105 4.16 22.87 -22.79
CA ASP A 105 3.41 24.05 -22.37
C ASP A 105 4.14 24.79 -21.23
N PRO A 106 4.04 26.13 -21.14
CA PRO A 106 4.58 26.92 -20.04
C PRO A 106 3.75 26.84 -18.75
N CYS A 107 2.82 25.88 -18.70
CA CYS A 107 1.90 25.63 -17.62
C CYS A 107 1.76 24.11 -17.43
N ILE A 108 1.48 23.65 -16.22
CA ILE A 108 1.02 22.28 -15.99
C ILE A 108 0.14 22.18 -14.75
N GLU A 109 -0.87 21.32 -14.81
CA GLU A 109 -1.65 20.93 -13.65
C GLU A 109 -1.11 19.62 -13.08
N VAL A 110 -0.78 19.64 -11.79
CA VAL A 110 -0.36 18.48 -11.02
C VAL A 110 -1.52 18.02 -10.18
N LEU A 111 -1.95 16.78 -10.42
CA LEU A 111 -3.13 16.18 -9.79
C LEU A 111 -2.71 15.17 -8.72
N ASN A 112 -3.64 14.86 -7.82
CA ASN A 112 -3.51 13.74 -6.85
C ASN A 112 -2.28 13.84 -5.93
N LEU A 113 -1.91 15.05 -5.51
CA LEU A 113 -0.91 15.22 -4.47
C LEU A 113 -1.43 14.63 -3.14
N GLU A 114 -0.52 14.34 -2.23
CA GLU A 114 -0.87 13.97 -0.87
C GLU A 114 -1.37 15.21 -0.10
N TYR A 115 -2.40 15.04 0.73
CA TYR A 115 -2.95 16.11 1.56
C TYR A 115 -2.02 16.46 2.71
N CYS A 116 -2.00 17.73 3.13
CA CYS A 116 -1.21 18.22 4.25
C CYS A 116 0.30 17.89 4.17
N LYS A 117 0.85 17.87 2.95
CA LYS A 117 2.26 17.64 2.68
C LYS A 117 2.91 18.90 2.13
N LYS A 118 4.17 19.11 2.49
CA LYS A 118 4.99 20.18 1.92
C LYS A 118 5.68 19.63 0.69
N TYR A 119 5.29 20.14 -0.46
CA TYR A 119 5.94 19.84 -1.73
C TYR A 119 6.94 20.93 -2.09
N PHE A 120 8.04 20.50 -2.71
CA PHE A 120 9.01 21.36 -3.37
C PHE A 120 8.89 21.15 -4.87
N PHE A 121 8.71 22.23 -5.62
CA PHE A 121 8.57 22.23 -7.08
C PHE A 121 9.71 23.01 -7.72
N ALA A 122 10.20 22.52 -8.85
CA ALA A 122 11.13 23.23 -9.71
C ALA A 122 10.87 22.85 -11.16
N VAL A 123 11.23 23.74 -12.09
CA VAL A 123 11.09 23.52 -13.52
C VAL A 123 12.43 23.79 -14.18
N ALA A 124 12.79 22.97 -15.15
CA ALA A 124 13.97 23.20 -15.97
C ALA A 124 13.71 22.80 -17.43
N PRO A 125 14.34 23.47 -18.41
CA PRO A 125 14.33 23.02 -19.78
C PRO A 125 15.07 21.68 -19.92
N LEU A 126 14.55 20.78 -20.76
CA LEU A 126 15.20 19.52 -21.10
C LEU A 126 16.03 19.70 -22.37
N ASN A 127 17.27 19.23 -22.36
CA ASN A 127 18.12 19.21 -23.56
C ASN A 127 17.83 17.96 -24.40
N ASN A 128 17.64 18.17 -25.69
CA ASN A 128 17.21 17.16 -26.67
C ASN A 128 18.18 15.98 -26.84
N GLU A 129 19.42 16.08 -26.36
CA GLU A 129 20.46 15.11 -26.73
C GLU A 129 20.54 13.87 -25.83
N LYS A 130 19.98 13.86 -24.60
CA LYS A 130 20.10 12.68 -23.71
C LYS A 130 18.93 12.40 -22.76
N GLY A 131 17.83 13.15 -22.80
CA GLY A 131 16.71 12.95 -21.87
C GLY A 131 17.05 13.13 -20.37
N LYS A 132 18.30 13.51 -20.06
CA LYS A 132 18.73 13.97 -18.74
C LYS A 132 18.53 15.47 -18.70
N GLY A 133 17.59 15.92 -17.87
CA GLY A 133 17.35 17.35 -17.66
C GLY A 133 18.58 18.06 -17.10
N ILE A 134 18.66 19.36 -17.34
CA ILE A 134 19.53 20.23 -16.52
C ILE A 134 18.95 20.19 -15.11
N ASN A 135 19.77 19.90 -14.09
CA ASN A 135 19.28 19.93 -12.71
C ASN A 135 18.68 21.31 -12.43
N PRO A 136 17.45 21.38 -11.88
CA PRO A 136 16.81 22.65 -11.63
C PRO A 136 17.68 23.50 -10.70
N ASN A 137 17.77 24.79 -11.01
CA ASN A 137 18.53 25.72 -10.18
C ASN A 137 17.94 25.73 -8.76
N SER A 138 18.79 25.47 -7.77
CA SER A 138 18.38 25.43 -6.37
C SER A 138 17.73 26.74 -5.89
N SER A 139 18.03 27.89 -6.50
CA SER A 139 17.38 29.17 -6.16
C SER A 139 15.91 29.24 -6.58
N ASN A 140 15.49 28.44 -7.57
CA ASN A 140 14.18 28.53 -8.20
C ASN A 140 13.17 27.50 -7.67
N VAL A 141 13.55 26.76 -6.62
CA VAL A 141 12.67 25.81 -5.96
C VAL A 141 11.62 26.56 -5.14
N ARG A 142 10.35 26.34 -5.47
CA ARG A 142 9.20 26.87 -4.73
C ARG A 142 8.58 25.79 -3.87
N SER A 143 8.13 26.14 -2.67
CA SER A 143 7.44 25.20 -1.79
C SER A 143 5.99 25.58 -1.59
N ILE A 144 5.11 24.60 -1.58
CA ILE A 144 3.68 24.76 -1.28
C ILE A 144 3.23 23.65 -0.33
N ILE A 145 2.27 23.97 0.52
CA ILE A 145 1.66 23.00 1.44
C ILE A 145 0.26 22.72 0.91
N THR A 146 -0.02 21.45 0.63
CA THR A 146 -1.38 21.01 0.26
C THR A 146 -2.32 21.14 1.46
N TYR A 147 -3.59 21.38 1.19
CA TYR A 147 -4.56 21.64 2.25
C TYR A 147 -5.21 20.35 2.74
N MET A 148 -5.85 20.43 3.90
CA MET A 148 -6.73 19.37 4.37
C MET A 148 -7.99 19.34 3.51
N ASP A 149 -8.40 18.15 3.11
CA ASP A 149 -9.72 17.91 2.53
C ASP A 149 -10.53 16.96 3.42
N PRO A 150 -11.66 17.40 4.00
CA PRO A 150 -12.54 16.54 4.77
C PRO A 150 -13.15 15.38 3.96
N LEU A 151 -13.17 15.45 2.63
CA LEU A 151 -13.66 14.40 1.75
C LEU A 151 -12.57 13.38 1.37
N ALA A 152 -11.31 13.68 1.68
CA ALA A 152 -10.19 12.78 1.41
C ALA A 152 -10.33 11.47 2.20
N PRO A 153 -10.04 10.32 1.58
CA PRO A 153 -10.06 9.05 2.28
C PRO A 153 -8.91 8.99 3.31
N PRO A 154 -9.11 8.29 4.43
CA PRO A 154 -8.01 7.92 5.31
C PRO A 154 -6.98 7.04 4.59
N ILE A 155 -5.73 7.08 5.06
CA ILE A 155 -4.59 6.38 4.45
C ILE A 155 -4.01 5.31 5.37
N ASN A 156 -3.17 4.44 4.83
CA ASN A 156 -2.51 3.34 5.56
C ASN A 156 -3.49 2.41 6.30
N LEU A 157 -4.60 2.04 5.63
CA LEU A 157 -5.52 1.06 6.18
C LEU A 157 -4.82 -0.30 6.33
N HIS A 158 -4.80 -0.79 7.56
CA HIS A 158 -4.21 -2.06 7.95
C HIS A 158 -5.22 -2.84 8.79
N VAL A 159 -5.27 -4.16 8.62
CA VAL A 159 -6.24 -5.02 9.31
C VAL A 159 -5.53 -6.24 9.86
N ASP A 160 -5.51 -6.35 11.18
CA ASP A 160 -4.98 -7.50 11.91
C ASP A 160 -6.12 -8.42 12.36
N PHE A 161 -5.91 -9.73 12.29
CA PHE A 161 -6.83 -10.71 12.86
C PHE A 161 -6.44 -11.05 14.31
N ALA A 162 -7.39 -10.88 15.23
CA ALA A 162 -7.24 -11.26 16.63
C ALA A 162 -8.07 -12.53 16.92
N PRO A 163 -7.44 -13.70 17.05
CA PRO A 163 -8.13 -14.94 17.37
C PRO A 163 -8.72 -14.91 18.79
N GLY A 164 -9.80 -15.63 19.00
CA GLY A 164 -10.45 -15.77 20.30
C GLY A 164 -11.79 -16.48 20.23
N ARG A 165 -12.47 -16.62 21.38
CA ARG A 165 -13.84 -17.17 21.44
C ARG A 165 -14.81 -16.34 20.60
N THR A 166 -14.65 -15.02 20.65
CA THR A 166 -15.29 -14.07 19.74
C THR A 166 -14.16 -13.45 18.93
N PRO A 167 -13.87 -13.96 17.73
CA PRO A 167 -12.76 -13.45 16.95
C PRO A 167 -13.03 -12.01 16.54
N CYS A 168 -11.98 -11.20 16.45
CA CYS A 168 -12.09 -9.80 16.10
C CYS A 168 -11.09 -9.41 15.00
N LEU A 169 -11.41 -8.33 14.29
CA LEU A 169 -10.47 -7.59 13.47
C LEU A 169 -10.04 -6.33 14.21
N LEU A 170 -8.73 -6.09 14.27
CA LEU A 170 -8.14 -4.84 14.67
C LEU A 170 -7.80 -4.04 13.42
N ILE A 171 -8.67 -3.08 13.12
CA ILE A 171 -8.60 -2.21 11.95
C ILE A 171 -7.86 -0.94 12.37
N LYS A 172 -6.73 -0.64 11.73
CA LYS A 172 -5.89 0.53 11.98
C LYS A 172 -5.80 1.39 10.72
N TRP A 173 -5.78 2.70 10.89
CA TRP A 173 -5.57 3.63 9.78
C TRP A 173 -5.00 4.94 10.30
N THR A 174 -4.61 5.80 9.37
CA THR A 174 -4.18 7.17 9.66
C THR A 174 -5.10 8.16 8.97
N ALA A 175 -5.36 9.29 9.61
CA ALA A 175 -6.02 10.42 8.97
C ALA A 175 -5.19 10.89 7.77
N SER A 176 -5.82 11.54 6.79
CA SER A 176 -5.11 12.09 5.63
C SER A 176 -4.14 13.22 6.00
N CYS A 177 -4.34 13.84 7.18
CA CYS A 177 -3.54 14.95 7.69
C CYS A 177 -3.12 14.71 9.14
N ARG A 178 -1.85 15.04 9.47
CA ARG A 178 -1.29 14.85 10.81
C ARG A 178 -1.92 15.75 11.87
N ASN A 179 -2.17 17.00 11.50
CA ASN A 179 -2.74 18.00 12.38
C ASN A 179 -4.20 18.23 11.97
N LEU A 180 -5.12 17.72 12.79
CA LEU A 180 -6.55 17.91 12.60
C LEU A 180 -7.02 19.08 13.47
N PRO A 181 -7.48 20.21 12.88
CA PRO A 181 -7.94 21.35 13.66
C PRO A 181 -9.22 21.04 14.44
N ASN A 182 -10.04 20.11 13.93
CA ASN A 182 -11.30 19.68 14.53
C ASN A 182 -11.37 18.14 14.54
N PRO A 183 -12.14 17.54 15.48
CA PRO A 183 -12.40 16.11 15.47
C PRO A 183 -13.04 15.67 14.14
N LEU A 184 -12.53 14.59 13.56
CA LEU A 184 -13.09 13.96 12.36
C LEU A 184 -13.86 12.70 12.74
N GLY A 185 -15.05 12.57 12.17
CA GLY A 185 -15.79 11.31 12.18
C GLY A 185 -15.22 10.35 11.13
N TYR A 186 -15.25 9.05 11.41
CA TYR A 186 -14.85 7.98 10.49
C TYR A 186 -15.96 6.95 10.37
N LYS A 187 -16.26 6.52 9.14
CA LYS A 187 -17.17 5.42 8.83
C LYS A 187 -16.36 4.22 8.36
N ILE A 188 -16.46 3.12 9.10
CA ILE A 188 -15.89 1.83 8.71
C ILE A 188 -16.98 1.04 8.01
N ARG A 189 -16.73 0.61 6.79
CA ARG A 189 -17.59 -0.28 6.02
C ARG A 189 -16.97 -1.68 6.00
N LEU A 190 -17.70 -2.62 6.59
CA LEU A 190 -17.35 -4.03 6.67
C LEU A 190 -18.40 -4.84 5.91
N ILE A 191 -18.03 -5.40 4.77
CA ILE A 191 -18.91 -6.27 3.97
C ILE A 191 -18.48 -7.71 4.21
N GLU A 192 -19.37 -8.51 4.80
CA GLU A 192 -19.17 -9.95 4.90
C GLU A 192 -19.60 -10.61 3.59
N ASN A 193 -18.65 -11.22 2.89
CA ASN A 193 -18.89 -12.01 1.69
C ASN A 193 -18.93 -13.49 2.08
N SER A 194 -20.16 -13.98 2.27
CA SER A 194 -20.44 -15.35 2.72
C SER A 194 -21.42 -15.99 1.76
N GLN A 195 -20.97 -16.76 0.76
CA GLN A 195 -21.94 -17.60 0.04
C GLN A 195 -22.50 -18.68 0.99
N PRO A 196 -23.83 -18.95 1.01
CA PRO A 196 -24.92 -18.39 0.19
C PRO A 196 -25.76 -17.29 0.89
N GLU A 197 -25.32 -16.75 2.02
CA GLU A 197 -26.08 -15.74 2.79
C GLU A 197 -25.94 -14.33 2.20
N PRO A 198 -26.95 -13.46 2.38
CA PRO A 198 -26.88 -12.08 1.88
C PRO A 198 -25.72 -11.34 2.54
N ASN A 199 -24.96 -10.59 1.74
CA ASN A 199 -23.86 -9.75 2.21
C ASN A 199 -24.35 -8.84 3.34
N THR A 200 -23.85 -9.04 4.55
CA THR A 200 -24.11 -8.15 5.68
C THR A 200 -23.13 -6.98 5.62
N ASN A 201 -23.65 -5.77 5.50
CA ASN A 201 -22.87 -4.55 5.54
C ASN A 201 -23.00 -3.93 6.92
N THR A 202 -21.89 -3.90 7.67
CA THR A 202 -21.84 -3.23 8.97
C THR A 202 -21.14 -1.89 8.80
N LEU A 203 -21.81 -0.83 9.25
CA LEU A 203 -21.26 0.52 9.32
C LEU A 203 -20.99 0.88 10.78
N ARG A 204 -19.77 1.33 11.07
CA ARG A 204 -19.40 1.85 12.38
C ARG A 204 -18.85 3.25 12.27
N THR A 205 -19.37 4.16 13.09
CA THR A 205 -18.87 5.52 13.21
C THR A 205 -17.97 5.69 14.43
N LEU A 206 -16.88 6.44 14.29
CA LEU A 206 -15.97 6.84 15.36
C LEU A 206 -15.64 8.32 15.22
N LEU A 207 -15.48 9.04 16.34
CA LEU A 207 -15.05 10.44 16.35
C LEU A 207 -13.69 10.54 17.03
N SER A 208 -12.71 11.17 16.39
CA SER A 208 -11.35 11.27 16.94
C SER A 208 -10.61 12.51 16.42
N THR A 209 -9.69 13.01 17.23
CA THR A 209 -8.71 14.05 16.86
C THR A 209 -7.32 13.48 16.60
N LYS A 210 -7.11 12.18 16.83
CA LYS A 210 -5.78 11.56 16.70
C LYS A 210 -5.44 11.35 15.22
N PHE A 211 -4.15 11.38 14.91
CA PHE A 211 -3.69 11.02 13.57
C PHE A 211 -3.85 9.51 13.32
N GLU A 212 -3.39 8.70 14.27
CA GLU A 212 -3.54 7.24 14.24
C GLU A 212 -4.88 6.83 14.84
N GLN A 213 -5.55 5.93 14.15
CA GLN A 213 -6.86 5.41 14.51
C GLN A 213 -6.81 3.89 14.60
N ALA A 214 -7.59 3.34 15.53
CA ALA A 214 -7.74 1.91 15.68
C ALA A 214 -9.17 1.58 16.13
N CYS A 215 -9.69 0.47 15.63
CA CYS A 215 -11.01 -0.02 15.95
C CYS A 215 -11.02 -1.55 15.96
N THR A 216 -11.68 -2.14 16.96
CA THR A 216 -11.89 -3.58 17.04
C THR A 216 -13.32 -3.92 16.66
N VAL A 217 -13.51 -4.83 15.69
CA VAL A 217 -14.82 -5.27 15.22
C VAL A 217 -14.92 -6.79 15.32
N PRO A 218 -15.97 -7.35 15.96
CA PRO A 218 -16.16 -8.80 16.01
C PRO A 218 -16.47 -9.35 14.62
N VAL A 219 -16.00 -10.56 14.35
CA VAL A 219 -16.18 -11.27 13.07
C VAL A 219 -16.54 -12.73 13.32
N HIS A 220 -16.74 -13.49 12.24
CA HIS A 220 -16.98 -14.92 12.29
C HIS A 220 -15.84 -15.69 11.60
N TYR A 221 -15.50 -16.84 12.15
CA TYR A 221 -14.54 -17.75 11.53
C TYR A 221 -15.04 -18.25 10.17
N GLY A 222 -14.12 -18.51 9.25
CA GLY A 222 -14.40 -19.05 7.92
C GLY A 222 -15.03 -18.05 6.94
N ARG A 223 -15.27 -16.80 7.35
CA ARG A 223 -15.87 -15.77 6.49
C ARG A 223 -14.81 -14.92 5.80
N ILE A 224 -15.20 -14.28 4.70
CA ILE A 224 -14.36 -13.32 3.97
C ILE A 224 -14.93 -11.92 4.20
N TYR A 225 -14.08 -10.97 4.58
CA TYR A 225 -14.48 -9.60 4.80
C TYR A 225 -13.79 -8.65 3.83
N GLU A 226 -14.54 -7.67 3.32
CA GLU A 226 -14.01 -6.50 2.63
C GLU A 226 -14.14 -5.28 3.54
N ILE A 227 -13.00 -4.68 3.88
CA ILE A 227 -12.89 -3.58 4.83
C ILE A 227 -12.46 -2.32 4.08
N SER A 228 -13.18 -1.21 4.33
CA SER A 228 -12.80 0.12 3.87
C SER A 228 -13.21 1.18 4.89
N VAL A 229 -12.51 2.30 4.92
CA VAL A 229 -12.78 3.40 5.87
C VAL A 229 -12.93 4.71 5.10
N SER A 230 -13.91 5.53 5.47
CA SER A 230 -14.07 6.90 4.98
C SER A 230 -14.16 7.88 6.14
N ASN A 231 -14.07 9.17 5.88
CA ASN A 231 -14.55 10.17 6.84
C ASN A 231 -16.09 10.12 6.92
N ASP A 232 -16.66 10.50 8.06
CA ASP A 232 -18.11 10.57 8.27
C ASP A 232 -18.67 11.91 7.80
N ILE A 233 -18.47 12.20 6.51
CA ILE A 233 -18.94 13.42 5.85
C ILE A 233 -19.60 13.01 4.53
N PRO A 234 -20.76 13.59 4.17
CA PRO A 234 -21.41 13.30 2.88
C PRO A 234 -20.45 13.52 1.70
N GLY A 235 -20.35 12.53 0.82
CA GLY A 235 -19.47 12.59 -0.36
C GLY A 235 -18.00 12.22 -0.07
N ALA A 236 -17.64 11.89 1.17
CA ALA A 236 -16.28 11.44 1.47
C ALA A 236 -15.96 10.11 0.76
N SER A 237 -14.75 10.02 0.22
CA SER A 237 -14.28 8.81 -0.46
C SER A 237 -13.85 7.75 0.55
N PHE A 238 -14.03 6.48 0.19
CA PHE A 238 -13.48 5.35 0.94
C PHE A 238 -12.01 5.13 0.59
N SER A 239 -11.25 4.65 1.58
CA SER A 239 -9.91 4.12 1.39
C SER A 239 -9.91 2.93 0.42
N GLN A 240 -8.71 2.48 0.05
CA GLN A 240 -8.52 1.17 -0.56
C GLN A 240 -9.20 0.06 0.24
N ILE A 241 -9.70 -0.96 -0.45
CA ILE A 241 -10.36 -2.11 0.16
C ILE A 241 -9.30 -3.12 0.57
N VAL A 242 -9.33 -3.54 1.84
CA VAL A 242 -8.56 -4.68 2.33
C VAL A 242 -9.48 -5.90 2.37
N LYS A 243 -9.14 -6.95 1.64
CA LYS A 243 -9.86 -8.23 1.68
C LYS A 243 -9.15 -9.21 2.60
N LEU A 244 -9.88 -9.79 3.55
CA LEU A 244 -9.31 -10.72 4.53
C LEU A 244 -10.21 -11.93 4.71
N LYS A 245 -9.66 -13.14 4.51
CA LYS A 245 -10.32 -14.39 4.86
C LYS A 245 -9.98 -14.73 6.31
N ILE A 246 -10.99 -14.83 7.16
CA ILE A 246 -10.82 -15.32 8.52
C ILE A 246 -10.59 -16.84 8.44
N PRO A 247 -9.57 -17.38 9.12
CA PRO A 247 -9.38 -18.83 9.22
C PRO A 247 -10.67 -19.53 9.65
N ASP A 248 -10.87 -20.78 9.23
CA ASP A 248 -12.01 -21.58 9.69
C ASP A 248 -11.88 -21.95 11.18
N PHE A 249 -10.65 -22.12 11.65
CA PHE A 249 -10.29 -22.27 13.05
C PHE A 249 -8.81 -21.97 13.24
N ILE A 250 -8.40 -21.77 14.49
CA ILE A 250 -7.02 -21.48 14.85
C ILE A 250 -6.21 -22.79 14.78
N GLN A 251 -4.98 -22.72 14.27
CA GLN A 251 -4.04 -23.84 14.36
C GLN A 251 -3.66 -24.13 15.82
N PRO A 252 -3.29 -25.37 16.15
CA PRO A 252 -2.59 -25.66 17.41
C PRO A 252 -1.39 -24.72 17.61
N TYR A 253 -1.21 -24.22 18.83
CA TYR A 253 -0.19 -23.23 19.17
C TYR A 253 0.51 -23.60 20.47
N ASP A 254 1.66 -22.94 20.74
CA ASP A 254 2.52 -23.27 21.89
C ASP A 254 2.90 -24.76 21.86
N VAL A 255 3.30 -25.24 20.67
CA VAL A 255 3.77 -26.61 20.46
C VAL A 255 5.10 -26.76 21.17
N ARG A 256 5.19 -27.76 22.04
CA ARG A 256 6.34 -28.01 22.89
C ARG A 256 6.76 -29.45 22.77
N LEU A 257 8.07 -29.63 22.83
CA LEU A 257 8.72 -30.92 22.79
C LEU A 257 9.47 -31.13 24.12
N ALA A 258 9.45 -32.34 24.61
CA ALA A 258 10.31 -32.80 25.69
C ALA A 258 10.88 -34.17 25.31
N VAL A 259 12.10 -34.45 25.76
CA VAL A 259 12.82 -35.70 25.44
C VAL A 259 12.97 -36.51 26.72
N ASN A 260 12.76 -37.82 26.61
CA ASN A 260 13.06 -38.76 27.68
C ASN A 260 14.35 -39.52 27.36
N ASP A 261 15.45 -39.02 27.91
CA ASP A 261 16.82 -39.52 27.69
C ASP A 261 16.97 -41.02 27.96
N SER A 262 16.22 -41.55 28.94
CA SER A 262 16.31 -42.98 29.29
C SER A 262 15.68 -43.92 28.26
N THR A 263 14.74 -43.41 27.47
CA THR A 263 13.97 -44.22 26.51
C THR A 263 14.20 -43.81 25.05
N GLY A 264 14.78 -42.63 24.81
CA GLY A 264 14.84 -42.00 23.50
C GLY A 264 13.47 -41.59 22.95
N ALA A 265 12.47 -41.43 23.82
CA ALA A 265 11.11 -41.08 23.40
C ALA A 265 10.89 -39.57 23.47
N PHE A 266 10.10 -39.06 22.53
CA PHE A 266 9.69 -37.67 22.43
C PHE A 266 8.28 -37.49 22.97
N LEU A 267 8.08 -36.55 23.89
CA LEU A 267 6.78 -36.09 24.34
C LEU A 267 6.46 -34.77 23.64
N LEU A 268 5.53 -34.81 22.69
CA LEU A 268 5.01 -33.64 22.00
C LEU A 268 3.68 -33.25 22.66
N TYR A 269 3.48 -31.98 22.96
CA TYR A 269 2.22 -31.46 23.49
C TYR A 269 2.00 -30.01 23.05
N TRP A 270 0.75 -29.55 23.05
CA TRP A 270 0.38 -28.23 22.52
C TRP A 270 -0.84 -27.67 23.26
N LYS A 271 -1.19 -26.41 23.02
CA LYS A 271 -2.45 -25.83 23.49
C LYS A 271 -3.56 -26.03 22.48
N GLU A 272 -4.74 -26.39 23.01
CA GLU A 272 -5.93 -26.57 22.18
C GLU A 272 -6.40 -25.21 21.63
N PRO A 273 -6.65 -25.12 20.31
CA PRO A 273 -7.21 -23.93 19.72
C PRO A 273 -8.71 -23.79 20.05
N TYR A 274 -9.27 -22.61 19.79
CA TYR A 274 -10.71 -22.45 19.76
C TYR A 274 -11.28 -23.01 18.45
N VAL A 275 -12.22 -23.96 18.54
CA VAL A 275 -12.76 -24.72 17.41
C VAL A 275 -14.29 -24.58 17.33
N PRO A 276 -14.81 -23.46 16.84
CA PRO A 276 -16.26 -23.22 16.83
C PRO A 276 -17.02 -24.03 15.77
N LEU A 277 -16.35 -24.52 14.73
CA LEU A 277 -16.99 -25.08 13.53
C LEU A 277 -17.02 -26.61 13.47
N CYS A 278 -16.23 -27.31 14.29
CA CYS A 278 -16.36 -28.76 14.47
C CYS A 278 -17.21 -28.97 15.73
N ASN A 279 -18.43 -29.52 15.62
CA ASN A 279 -19.37 -29.76 16.74
C ASN A 279 -18.83 -30.79 17.76
N GLY A 280 -17.71 -30.51 18.43
CA GLY A 280 -17.01 -31.42 19.34
C GLY A 280 -16.37 -32.65 18.69
N GLN A 281 -16.38 -32.74 17.36
CA GLN A 281 -15.84 -33.87 16.61
C GLN A 281 -14.66 -33.42 15.74
N TYR A 282 -13.48 -33.41 16.35
CA TYR A 282 -12.21 -33.15 15.68
C TYR A 282 -11.11 -34.06 16.25
N PHE A 283 -10.04 -34.18 15.49
CA PHE A 283 -8.81 -34.84 15.92
C PHE A 283 -7.62 -34.01 15.43
N TYR A 284 -6.44 -34.33 15.94
CA TYR A 284 -5.18 -33.73 15.54
C TYR A 284 -4.44 -34.68 14.62
N GLU A 285 -3.87 -34.16 13.54
CA GLU A 285 -2.87 -34.88 12.74
C GLU A 285 -1.49 -34.36 13.14
N VAL A 286 -0.66 -35.26 13.67
CA VAL A 286 0.73 -34.99 14.02
C VAL A 286 1.60 -35.51 12.88
N PHE A 287 2.26 -34.58 12.23
CA PHE A 287 3.23 -34.82 11.17
C PHE A 287 4.58 -35.06 11.83
N VAL A 288 5.19 -36.21 11.54
CA VAL A 288 6.52 -36.55 12.00
C VAL A 288 7.42 -36.68 10.78
N PHE A 289 8.41 -35.79 10.71
CA PHE A 289 9.43 -35.76 9.68
C PHE A 289 10.73 -36.30 10.25
N ASP A 290 11.42 -37.07 9.43
CA ASP A 290 12.70 -37.68 9.73
C ASP A 290 13.89 -36.70 9.66
N ASP A 291 13.67 -35.54 9.02
CA ASP A 291 14.71 -34.56 8.74
C ASP A 291 14.42 -33.24 9.45
N LYS A 292 15.48 -32.51 9.83
CA LYS A 292 15.40 -31.18 10.41
C LYS A 292 14.77 -30.16 9.45
N TYR A 293 15.20 -30.20 8.19
CA TYR A 293 14.75 -29.28 7.15
C TYR A 293 13.62 -29.92 6.35
N VAL A 294 12.42 -29.35 6.46
CA VAL A 294 11.24 -29.86 5.79
C VAL A 294 11.08 -29.18 4.44
N THR A 295 11.19 -29.96 3.37
CA THR A 295 10.93 -29.54 1.99
C THR A 295 9.63 -30.18 1.51
N PRO A 296 9.05 -29.74 0.37
CA PRO A 296 7.83 -30.34 -0.18
C PRO A 296 7.94 -31.85 -0.49
N ASN A 297 9.17 -32.36 -0.66
CA ASN A 297 9.43 -33.77 -0.97
C ASN A 297 9.90 -34.58 0.27
N THR A 298 10.01 -33.95 1.43
CA THR A 298 10.45 -34.63 2.65
C THR A 298 9.38 -35.66 3.05
N SER A 299 9.80 -36.91 3.27
CA SER A 299 8.90 -37.97 3.71
C SER A 299 8.45 -37.74 5.15
N TYR A 300 7.18 -38.00 5.42
CA TYR A 300 6.61 -37.90 6.75
C TYR A 300 5.61 -39.02 7.02
N ILE A 301 5.35 -39.27 8.30
CA ILE A 301 4.21 -40.06 8.75
C ILE A 301 3.19 -39.16 9.44
N VAL A 302 1.92 -39.57 9.39
CA VAL A 302 0.82 -38.85 10.03
C VAL A 302 0.23 -39.72 11.14
N LEU A 303 0.24 -39.19 12.36
CA LEU A 303 -0.35 -39.82 13.54
C LEU A 303 -1.63 -39.07 13.94
N ARG A 304 -2.72 -39.81 14.14
CA ARG A 304 -4.02 -39.22 14.51
C ARG A 304 -4.28 -39.37 15.99
N VAL A 305 -4.58 -38.27 16.68
CA VAL A 305 -4.86 -38.27 18.11
C VAL A 305 -6.00 -37.34 18.48
N ASN A 306 -6.73 -37.69 19.55
CA ASN A 306 -7.91 -36.95 19.99
C ASN A 306 -7.63 -36.04 21.20
N ARG A 307 -6.36 -35.87 21.58
CA ARG A 307 -5.94 -35.10 22.76
C ARG A 307 -4.67 -34.30 22.45
N PRO A 308 -4.44 -33.18 23.16
CA PRO A 308 -3.26 -32.36 22.99
C PRO A 308 -2.01 -33.00 23.60
N GLY A 309 -1.48 -34.01 22.91
CA GLY A 309 -0.17 -34.56 23.19
C GLY A 309 -0.02 -36.02 22.81
N ILE A 310 1.21 -36.39 22.46
CA ILE A 310 1.61 -37.74 22.07
C ILE A 310 2.98 -38.09 22.62
N ILE A 311 3.20 -39.39 22.80
CA ILE A 311 4.55 -39.93 22.99
C ILE A 311 4.92 -40.63 21.68
N TYR A 312 6.03 -40.20 21.08
CA TYR A 312 6.57 -40.78 19.87
C TYR A 312 7.94 -41.41 20.15
N LYS A 313 8.13 -42.65 19.73
CA LYS A 313 9.43 -43.34 19.77
C LYS A 313 9.67 -43.98 18.41
N GLY A 314 10.60 -43.39 17.67
CA GLY A 314 11.03 -43.89 16.37
C GLY A 314 12.38 -44.61 16.45
N ASN A 315 12.96 -44.86 15.27
CA ASN A 315 14.25 -45.55 15.12
C ASN A 315 15.44 -44.58 14.90
N ARG A 316 15.16 -43.28 14.75
CA ARG A 316 16.17 -42.23 14.57
C ARG A 316 16.39 -41.46 15.86
N THR A 317 17.46 -40.69 15.86
CA THR A 317 17.89 -39.85 16.97
C THR A 317 17.25 -38.47 16.95
N ASP A 318 16.70 -38.04 15.83
CA ASP A 318 16.16 -36.70 15.64
C ASP A 318 14.90 -36.72 14.78
N TYR A 319 13.97 -35.82 15.10
CA TYR A 319 12.68 -35.71 14.45
C TYR A 319 12.19 -34.26 14.44
N THR A 320 11.41 -33.92 13.42
CA THR A 320 10.68 -32.66 13.35
C THR A 320 9.18 -32.93 13.42
N PHE A 321 8.46 -32.13 14.19
CA PHE A 321 7.05 -32.31 14.45
C PHE A 321 6.25 -31.09 14.01
N GLY A 322 5.10 -31.34 13.40
CA GLY A 322 4.06 -30.34 13.13
C GLY A 322 2.70 -30.87 13.52
N VAL A 323 1.79 -29.99 13.92
CA VAL A 323 0.44 -30.40 14.33
C VAL A 323 -0.57 -29.53 13.62
N ASP A 324 -1.58 -30.16 13.04
CA ASP A 324 -2.79 -29.47 12.64
C ASP A 324 -4.03 -30.13 13.25
N LEU A 325 -5.16 -29.44 13.11
CA LEU A 325 -6.46 -29.88 13.58
C LEU A 325 -7.34 -30.17 12.37
N VAL A 326 -8.10 -31.26 12.45
CA VAL A 326 -8.97 -31.72 11.37
C VAL A 326 -10.35 -32.03 11.94
N CYS A 327 -11.42 -31.53 11.31
CA CYS A 327 -12.77 -31.99 11.67
C CYS A 327 -12.94 -33.46 11.28
N CYS A 328 -13.72 -34.25 12.04
CA CYS A 328 -13.86 -35.69 11.79
C CYS A 328 -14.37 -36.08 10.38
N ASP A 329 -15.07 -35.17 9.70
CA ASP A 329 -15.58 -35.34 8.34
C ASP A 329 -14.57 -34.94 7.25
N TYR A 330 -13.36 -34.51 7.64
CA TYR A 330 -12.30 -34.00 6.76
C TYR A 330 -12.72 -32.78 5.91
N SER A 331 -13.87 -32.16 6.20
CA SER A 331 -14.35 -31.01 5.44
C SER A 331 -13.47 -29.78 5.63
N ARG A 332 -12.78 -29.70 6.77
CA ARG A 332 -11.93 -28.57 7.13
C ARG A 332 -10.71 -29.02 7.92
N LYS A 333 -9.62 -28.28 7.72
CA LYS A 333 -8.29 -28.54 8.27
C LYS A 333 -7.61 -27.21 8.62
N SER A 334 -6.92 -27.12 9.76
CA SER A 334 -6.18 -25.90 10.12
C SER A 334 -4.94 -25.79 9.25
N ARG A 335 -4.29 -24.63 9.32
CA ARG A 335 -2.87 -24.56 8.98
C ARG A 335 -2.06 -25.44 9.92
N LEU A 336 -0.90 -25.87 9.43
CA LEU A 336 0.10 -26.54 10.25
C LEU A 336 0.64 -25.57 11.30
N SER A 337 0.89 -26.06 12.51
CA SER A 337 1.56 -25.31 13.55
C SER A 337 2.99 -24.91 13.15
N GLU A 338 3.61 -24.07 13.98
CA GLU A 338 5.07 -23.97 13.98
C GLU A 338 5.69 -25.37 14.11
N LEU A 339 6.78 -25.60 13.36
CA LEU A 339 7.49 -26.87 13.39
C LEU A 339 8.48 -26.86 14.55
N VAL A 340 8.56 -27.97 15.27
CA VAL A 340 9.52 -28.13 16.38
C VAL A 340 10.40 -29.32 16.09
N HIS A 341 11.70 -29.09 16.03
CA HIS A 341 12.71 -30.11 15.87
C HIS A 341 13.28 -30.52 17.23
N GLY A 342 13.55 -31.80 17.42
CA GLY A 342 14.28 -32.27 18.59
C GLY A 342 15.18 -33.48 18.31
N SER A 343 16.27 -33.55 19.06
CA SER A 343 17.18 -34.69 19.13
C SER A 343 17.04 -35.41 20.48
N VAL A 344 17.32 -36.72 20.50
CA VAL A 344 17.41 -37.55 21.73
C VAL A 344 18.45 -37.01 22.71
N ASP A 345 19.39 -36.18 22.26
CA ASP A 345 20.37 -35.49 23.11
C ASP A 345 19.80 -34.25 23.83
N GLY A 346 18.50 -33.99 23.69
CA GLY A 346 17.80 -32.88 24.36
C GLY A 346 17.92 -31.53 23.65
N GLN A 347 18.52 -31.48 22.46
CA GLN A 347 18.50 -30.27 21.62
C GLN A 347 17.10 -30.08 21.04
N ILE A 348 16.52 -28.90 21.24
CA ILE A 348 15.18 -28.55 20.75
C ILE A 348 15.26 -27.19 20.06
N GLU A 349 14.71 -27.11 18.85
CA GLU A 349 14.70 -25.89 18.05
C GLU A 349 13.32 -25.68 17.42
N HIS A 350 12.87 -24.43 17.41
CA HIS A 350 11.67 -24.00 16.71
C HIS A 350 12.06 -23.54 15.29
N ILE A 351 11.36 -24.02 14.27
CA ILE A 351 11.64 -23.70 12.87
C ILE A 351 10.62 -22.65 12.41
N ASP A 352 11.11 -21.45 12.11
CA ASP A 352 10.30 -20.30 11.71
C ASP A 352 9.48 -20.55 10.43
N GLY A 353 8.22 -20.10 10.46
CA GLY A 353 7.17 -20.46 9.50
C GLY A 353 7.31 -19.93 8.07
N THR A 354 8.37 -19.19 7.71
CA THR A 354 8.58 -18.70 6.34
C THR A 354 8.83 -19.82 5.32
N GLU A 355 9.23 -21.01 5.75
CA GLU A 355 9.43 -22.18 4.88
C GLU A 355 8.19 -23.11 4.79
N GLN A 356 7.16 -22.87 5.61
CA GLN A 356 6.02 -23.80 5.76
C GLN A 356 4.95 -23.69 4.67
N SER A 357 4.95 -22.62 3.87
CA SER A 357 3.89 -22.37 2.88
C SER A 357 3.92 -23.31 1.66
N GLN A 358 4.87 -24.25 1.60
CA GLN A 358 5.02 -25.20 0.48
C GLN A 358 4.64 -26.66 0.81
N ILE A 359 4.17 -26.94 2.04
CA ILE A 359 3.83 -28.30 2.50
C ILE A 359 2.32 -28.59 2.38
N GLN A 360 1.50 -27.60 1.98
CA GLN A 360 0.04 -27.74 1.86
C GLN A 360 -0.45 -28.15 0.47
#